data_AF-A0A2A4RJ07-F1
#
_entry.id   AF-A0A2A4RJ07-F1
#
_cell.length_a   1.000
_cell.length_b   1.000
_cell.length_c   1.000
_cell.angle_alpha   90.00
_cell.angle_beta   90.00
_cell.angle_gamma   90.00
#
_symmetry.space_group_name_H-M   'P 1'
#
loop_
_entity.id
_entity.type
_entity.pdbx_description
1 polymer ?
#
loop_
_entity_poly.entity_id
_entity_poly.type
_entity_poly.pdbx_seq_one_letter_code
_entity_poly.pdbx_strand_id
1 'polypeptide(L)'
;MVGDEVDELNFGNNTRTLVFDFSDLDNPVLHTTYSGPSAAIDHNGYVNGDTYYLANYTAGVRFIDISDIANGNLSEEGYFDTYAPDNSTSFHGVWNVYPYFESGNIIINDIEGGLFIVRKSGT
;
A
#
# COMPACT_ATOMS: atom_id res chain seq x y z
N MET A 1 3.31 1.45 -10.59
CA MET A 1 3.03 0.37 -9.61
C MET A 1 1.55 0.09 -9.68
N VAL A 2 1.16 -1.18 -9.69
CA VAL A 2 -0.22 -1.62 -9.85
C VAL A 2 -0.51 -2.64 -8.76
N GLY A 3 -1.59 -2.41 -8.02
CA GLY A 3 -2.21 -3.41 -7.14
C GLY A 3 -3.15 -4.33 -7.92
N ASP A 4 -3.36 -5.54 -7.44
CA ASP A 4 -4.20 -6.56 -8.07
C ASP A 4 -5.38 -6.99 -7.17
N GLU A 5 -6.05 -6.00 -6.56
CA GLU A 5 -7.24 -6.16 -5.71
C GLU A 5 -8.11 -7.37 -6.10
N VAL A 6 -8.43 -8.21 -5.11
CA VAL A 6 -9.15 -9.49 -5.21
C VAL A 6 -8.24 -10.70 -5.51
N ASP A 7 -6.96 -10.54 -5.86
CA ASP A 7 -6.08 -11.70 -6.05
C ASP A 7 -5.94 -12.56 -4.78
N GLU A 8 -6.00 -11.95 -3.59
CA GLU A 8 -5.87 -12.64 -2.31
C GLU A 8 -7.08 -13.56 -2.07
N LEU A 9 -8.26 -13.18 -2.56
CA LEU A 9 -9.47 -14.01 -2.52
C LEU A 9 -9.38 -15.22 -3.46
N ASN A 10 -8.70 -15.06 -4.60
CA ASN A 10 -8.69 -16.05 -5.68
C ASN A 10 -7.52 -17.03 -5.59
N PHE A 11 -6.37 -16.57 -5.10
CA PHE A 11 -5.12 -17.34 -5.10
C PHE A 11 -4.56 -17.58 -3.70
N GLY A 12 -5.00 -16.83 -2.69
CA GLY A 12 -4.60 -17.03 -1.28
C GLY A 12 -3.16 -16.60 -0.98
N ASN A 13 -2.63 -15.63 -1.73
CA ASN A 13 -1.30 -15.07 -1.50
C ASN A 13 -1.35 -13.90 -0.51
N ASN A 14 -0.17 -13.49 -0.04
CA ASN A 14 -0.04 -12.18 0.59
C ASN A 14 -0.26 -11.08 -0.44
N THR A 15 -0.66 -9.90 0.04
CA THR A 15 -0.79 -8.67 -0.74
C THR A 15 0.37 -8.52 -1.72
N ARG A 16 0.06 -8.20 -2.97
CA ARG A 16 1.08 -8.05 -4.00
C ARG A 16 1.05 -6.65 -4.60
N THR A 17 2.22 -6.13 -4.97
CA THR A 17 2.29 -4.94 -5.81
C THR A 17 3.23 -5.21 -6.97
N LEU A 18 2.72 -5.02 -8.19
CA LEU A 18 3.45 -5.21 -9.43
C LEU A 18 4.12 -3.91 -9.84
N VAL A 19 5.42 -3.98 -10.14
CA VAL A 19 6.19 -2.86 -10.68
C VAL A 19 6.50 -3.18 -12.13
N PHE A 20 5.99 -2.35 -13.04
CA PHE A 20 6.24 -2.48 -14.46
C PHE A 20 7.17 -1.35 -14.93
N ASP A 21 8.09 -1.69 -15.83
CA ASP A 21 8.83 -0.72 -16.63
C ASP A 21 8.06 -0.45 -17.94
N PHE A 22 7.83 0.83 -18.20
CA PHE A 22 7.14 1.38 -19.36
C PHE A 22 8.07 2.24 -20.22
N SER A 23 9.39 2.04 -20.13
CA SER A 23 10.39 2.69 -20.99
C SER A 23 10.12 2.45 -22.48
N ASP A 24 9.55 1.29 -22.81
CA ASP A 24 8.86 0.99 -24.08
C ASP A 24 7.35 0.84 -23.82
N LEU A 25 6.56 1.78 -24.35
CA LEU A 25 5.10 1.77 -24.18
C LEU A 25 4.40 0.68 -24.98
N ASP A 26 5.03 0.17 -26.04
CA ASP A 26 4.49 -0.92 -26.85
C ASP A 26 4.83 -2.30 -26.25
N ASN A 27 5.79 -2.36 -25.32
CA ASN A 27 6.20 -3.58 -24.64
C ASN A 27 6.49 -3.35 -23.15
N PRO A 28 5.45 -3.15 -22.30
CA PRO A 28 5.62 -3.06 -20.86
C PRO A 28 6.17 -4.38 -20.29
N VAL A 29 7.18 -4.28 -19.43
CA VAL A 29 7.81 -5.45 -18.79
C VAL A 29 7.61 -5.43 -17.28
N LEU A 30 7.32 -6.58 -16.69
CA LEU A 30 7.31 -6.71 -15.22
C LEU A 30 8.76 -6.57 -14.72
N HIS A 31 9.03 -5.49 -13.99
CA HIS A 31 10.35 -5.16 -13.45
C HIS A 31 10.61 -5.89 -12.13
N THR A 32 9.68 -5.79 -11.18
CA THR A 32 9.76 -6.48 -9.89
C THR A 32 8.38 -6.67 -9.27
N THR A 33 8.32 -7.39 -8.16
CA THR A 33 7.13 -7.62 -7.36
C THR A 33 7.47 -7.38 -5.89
N TYR A 34 6.63 -6.60 -5.21
CA TYR A 34 6.60 -6.55 -3.76
C TYR A 34 5.54 -7.51 -3.22
N SER A 35 5.85 -8.21 -2.12
CA SER A 35 4.90 -9.04 -1.37
C SER A 35 4.82 -8.54 0.07
N GLY A 36 3.61 -8.20 0.50
CA GLY A 36 3.31 -7.70 1.82
C GLY A 36 3.37 -8.77 2.91
N PRO A 37 3.22 -8.37 4.18
CA PRO A 37 3.33 -9.27 5.33
C PRO A 37 2.06 -10.09 5.62
N SER A 38 0.92 -9.74 5.03
CA SER A 38 -0.38 -10.38 5.26
C SER A 38 -1.11 -10.67 3.95
N ALA A 39 -2.20 -11.44 4.03
CA ALA A 39 -3.15 -11.67 2.94
C ALA A 39 -4.32 -10.66 2.95
N ALA A 40 -4.10 -9.48 3.55
CA ALA A 40 -5.08 -8.40 3.49
C ALA A 40 -5.13 -7.86 2.07
N ILE A 41 -6.33 -7.55 1.60
CA ILE A 41 -6.55 -7.09 0.22
C ILE A 41 -5.89 -5.70 0.07
N ASP A 42 -5.16 -5.44 -1.01
CA ASP A 42 -4.75 -4.08 -1.37
C ASP A 42 -5.88 -3.28 -2.02
N HIS A 43 -5.78 -1.95 -1.98
CA HIS A 43 -6.78 -1.12 -2.61
C HIS A 43 -6.21 0.12 -3.30
N ASN A 44 -5.99 1.21 -2.57
CA ASN A 44 -5.54 2.48 -3.15
C ASN A 44 -4.08 2.75 -2.80
N GLY A 45 -3.27 3.07 -3.81
CA GLY A 45 -1.83 3.29 -3.69
C GLY A 45 -1.38 4.66 -4.20
N TYR A 46 -0.50 5.33 -3.45
CA TYR A 46 0.01 6.67 -3.79
C TYR A 46 1.50 6.81 -3.49
N VAL A 47 2.26 7.38 -4.42
CA VAL A 47 3.68 7.69 -4.22
C VAL A 47 3.84 9.13 -3.73
N ASN A 48 4.58 9.34 -2.65
CA ASN A 48 5.06 10.65 -2.24
C ASN A 48 6.54 10.57 -1.82
N GLY A 49 7.42 11.20 -2.61
CA GLY A 49 8.86 11.04 -2.46
C GLY A 49 9.27 9.58 -2.67
N ASP A 50 10.06 9.05 -1.73
CA ASP A 50 10.56 7.68 -1.76
C ASP A 50 9.63 6.68 -1.04
N THR A 51 8.40 7.08 -0.70
CA THR A 51 7.43 6.20 -0.03
C THR A 51 6.20 5.95 -0.91
N TYR A 52 5.85 4.68 -1.07
CA TYR A 52 4.56 4.23 -1.59
C TYR A 52 3.62 3.91 -0.43
N TYR A 53 2.52 4.65 -0.34
CA TYR A 53 1.46 4.48 0.65
C TYR A 53 0.36 3.61 0.07
N LEU A 54 0.12 2.45 0.68
CA LEU A 54 -0.88 1.49 0.22
C LEU A 54 -1.97 1.30 1.26
N ALA A 55 -3.21 1.62 0.92
CA ALA A 55 -4.39 1.22 1.69
C ALA A 55 -4.58 -0.30 1.53
N ASN A 56 -4.64 -1.00 2.66
CA ASN A 56 -4.68 -2.45 2.74
C ASN A 56 -5.80 -2.94 3.69
N TYR A 57 -7.03 -2.47 3.50
CA TYR A 57 -8.22 -2.88 4.26
C TYR A 57 -7.88 -3.23 5.72
N THR A 58 -7.89 -4.53 6.05
CA THR A 58 -7.74 -5.06 7.42
C THR A 58 -6.33 -4.93 8.00
N ALA A 59 -5.30 -4.71 7.18
CA ALA A 59 -3.92 -4.49 7.61
C ALA A 59 -3.52 -3.00 7.67
N GLY A 60 -4.50 -2.10 7.55
CA GLY A 60 -4.30 -0.66 7.65
C GLY A 60 -3.66 -0.04 6.42
N VAL A 61 -2.97 1.09 6.61
CA VAL A 61 -2.11 1.67 5.57
C VAL A 61 -0.67 1.17 5.74
N ARG A 62 -0.04 0.73 4.65
CA ARG A 62 1.35 0.25 4.58
C ARG A 62 2.24 1.30 3.91
N PHE A 63 3.42 1.54 4.46
CA PHE A 63 4.39 2.52 3.94
C PHE A 63 5.59 1.73 3.41
N ILE A 64 5.76 1.73 2.10
CA ILE A 64 6.77 0.93 1.40
C ILE A 64 7.84 1.88 0.87
N ASP A 65 9.09 1.68 1.30
CA ASP A 65 10.26 2.37 0.76
C ASP A 65 10.51 1.89 -0.67
N ILE A 66 10.58 2.85 -1.58
CA ILE A 66 10.81 2.67 -3.01
C ILE A 66 12.04 3.45 -3.49
N SER A 67 12.89 3.94 -2.58
CA SER A 67 14.14 4.67 -2.91
C SER A 67 15.09 3.87 -3.81
N ASP A 68 15.03 2.53 -3.73
CA ASP A 68 15.88 1.60 -4.49
C ASP A 68 15.08 0.72 -5.47
N ILE A 69 13.92 1.21 -5.93
CA ILE A 69 13.02 0.49 -6.84
C ILE A 69 13.68 0.13 -8.19
N ALA A 70 14.65 0.93 -8.64
CA ALA A 70 15.41 0.67 -9.87
C ALA A 70 16.23 -0.64 -9.79
N ASN A 71 16.73 -1.00 -8.59
CA ASN A 71 17.41 -2.27 -8.35
C ASN A 71 16.45 -3.41 -7.94
N GLY A 72 15.13 -3.14 -7.97
CA GLY A 72 14.10 -4.11 -7.63
C GLY A 72 13.88 -4.27 -6.12
N ASN A 73 14.46 -3.40 -5.30
CA ASN A 73 14.37 -3.46 -3.85
C ASN A 73 13.20 -2.59 -3.36
N LEU A 74 12.27 -3.22 -2.65
CA LEU A 74 11.15 -2.58 -1.97
C LEU A 74 11.04 -3.19 -0.57
N SER A 75 10.84 -2.36 0.44
CA SER A 75 10.69 -2.83 1.81
C SER A 75 9.70 -1.98 2.58
N GLU A 76 8.88 -2.62 3.42
CA GLU A 76 8.03 -1.87 4.33
C GLU A 76 8.87 -1.14 5.39
N GLU A 77 8.63 0.17 5.53
CA GLU A 77 9.29 1.03 6.52
C GLU A 77 8.34 1.50 7.64
N GLY A 78 7.04 1.21 7.53
CA GLY A 78 6.05 1.52 8.56
C GLY A 78 4.63 1.17 8.17
N TYR A 79 3.72 1.28 9.13
CA TYR A 79 2.29 1.12 8.91
C TYR A 79 1.48 1.86 9.97
N PHE A 80 0.20 2.09 9.69
CA PHE A 80 -0.77 2.52 10.70
C PHE A 80 -2.08 1.77 10.49
N ASP A 81 -2.53 1.07 11.52
CA ASP A 81 -3.68 0.18 11.43
C ASP A 81 -4.85 0.72 12.24
N THR A 82 -5.99 0.88 11.56
CA THR A 82 -7.25 1.36 12.12
C THR A 82 -8.23 0.21 12.38
N TYR A 83 -7.93 -1.00 11.91
CA TYR A 83 -8.75 -2.20 12.03
C TYR A 83 -8.11 -3.21 12.99
N ALA A 84 -8.45 -3.12 14.27
CA ALA A 84 -7.85 -3.95 15.32
C ALA A 84 -8.12 -5.48 15.29
N PRO A 85 -9.25 -6.00 14.76
CA PRO A 85 -9.59 -7.43 14.92
C PRO A 85 -8.57 -8.43 14.35
N ASP A 86 -8.17 -8.26 13.08
CA ASP A 86 -7.29 -9.18 12.35
C ASP A 86 -6.86 -8.58 11.00
N ASN A 87 -5.96 -9.26 10.28
CA ASN A 87 -5.50 -8.89 8.93
C ASN A 87 -6.05 -9.86 7.86
N SER A 88 -7.29 -10.32 8.01
CA SER A 88 -7.89 -11.30 7.11
C SER A 88 -8.18 -10.73 5.72
N THR A 89 -8.34 -11.63 4.74
CA THR A 89 -8.75 -11.29 3.38
C THR A 89 -10.23 -10.86 3.34
N SER A 90 -10.51 -9.63 3.73
CA SER A 90 -11.86 -9.06 3.76
C SER A 90 -11.82 -7.54 3.54
N PHE A 91 -12.98 -6.96 3.20
CA PHE A 91 -13.14 -5.56 2.83
C PHE A 91 -13.51 -4.68 4.04
N HIS A 92 -12.81 -4.85 5.16
CA HIS A 92 -12.98 -4.04 6.38
C HIS A 92 -11.72 -3.21 6.62
N GLY A 93 -11.83 -2.03 7.22
CA GLY A 93 -10.69 -1.19 7.55
C GLY A 93 -10.39 -0.11 6.50
N VAL A 94 -9.11 0.10 6.19
CA VAL A 94 -8.65 1.25 5.38
C VAL A 94 -9.03 1.10 3.91
N TRP A 95 -9.91 1.99 3.43
CA TRP A 95 -10.28 2.11 2.02
C TRP A 95 -9.33 3.03 1.25
N ASN A 96 -8.88 4.13 1.85
CA ASN A 96 -8.04 5.11 1.14
C ASN A 96 -7.04 5.81 2.05
N VAL A 97 -5.95 6.29 1.44
CA VAL A 97 -4.92 7.12 2.05
C VAL A 97 -4.64 8.34 1.17
N TYR A 98 -4.34 9.48 1.78
CA TYR A 98 -3.89 10.69 1.08
C TYR A 98 -2.67 11.29 1.79
N PRO A 99 -1.45 11.16 1.22
CA PRO A 99 -0.21 11.56 1.87
C PRO A 99 0.35 12.93 1.40
N TYR A 100 -0.43 13.76 0.71
CA TYR A 100 0.10 14.93 -0.03
C TYR A 100 -0.05 16.29 0.65
N PHE A 101 -0.44 16.36 1.93
CA PHE A 101 -0.48 17.65 2.62
C PHE A 101 0.94 18.15 2.94
N GLU A 102 1.22 19.42 2.61
CA GLU A 102 2.49 20.09 2.94
C GLU A 102 2.82 20.06 4.44
N SER A 103 1.80 19.91 5.29
CA SER A 103 1.99 19.75 6.74
C SER A 103 2.67 18.43 7.13
N GLY A 104 2.79 17.46 6.22
CA GLY A 104 3.21 16.09 6.52
C GLY A 104 2.09 15.23 7.13
N ASN A 105 0.87 15.75 7.23
CA ASN A 105 -0.29 14.96 7.65
C ASN A 105 -0.71 13.99 6.55
N ILE A 106 -0.97 12.75 6.96
CA ILE A 106 -1.51 11.69 6.13
C ILE A 106 -2.96 11.49 6.55
N ILE A 107 -3.88 11.60 5.60
CA ILE A 107 -5.29 11.35 5.83
C ILE A 107 -5.60 9.90 5.49
N ILE A 108 -6.29 9.21 6.39
CA ILE A 108 -6.69 7.82 6.21
C ILE A 108 -8.21 7.76 6.34
N ASN A 109 -8.85 7.13 5.36
CA ASN A 109 -10.26 6.80 5.41
C ASN A 109 -10.45 5.31 5.62
N ASP A 110 -11.15 4.99 6.70
CA ASP A 110 -11.54 3.65 7.12
C ASP A 110 -13.07 3.49 6.98
N ILE A 111 -13.51 2.32 6.53
CA ILE A 111 -14.93 2.02 6.26
C ILE A 111 -15.76 2.06 7.55
N GLU A 112 -15.23 1.53 8.65
CA GLU A 112 -15.91 1.45 9.94
C GLU A 112 -15.53 2.59 10.89
N GLY A 113 -14.24 2.93 10.92
CA GLY A 113 -13.62 3.90 11.83
C GLY A 113 -13.68 5.35 11.36
N GLY A 114 -14.01 5.60 10.09
CA GLY A 114 -14.18 6.95 9.55
C GLY A 114 -12.88 7.62 9.11
N LEU A 115 -12.52 8.75 9.74
CA LEU A 115 -11.41 9.61 9.33
C LEU A 115 -10.31 9.65 10.39
N PHE A 116 -9.08 9.35 9.98
CA PHE A 116 -7.89 9.48 10.81
C PHE A 116 -6.90 10.43 10.16
N ILE A 117 -6.20 11.20 11.01
CA ILE A 117 -5.10 12.08 10.60
C ILE A 117 -3.87 11.64 11.36
N VAL A 118 -2.89 11.13 10.63
CA VAL A 118 -1.63 10.64 11.22
C VAL A 118 -0.45 11.42 10.66
N ARG A 119 0.69 11.31 11.33
CA ARG A 119 1.97 11.85 10.86
C ARG A 119 3.07 10.87 11.27
N LYS A 120 4.07 10.68 10.41
CA LYS A 120 5.25 9.87 10.72
C LYS A 120 5.97 10.49 11.93
N SER A 121 6.28 9.68 12.94
CA SER A 121 6.99 10.15 14.13
C SER A 121 8.40 10.65 13.78
N GLY A 122 8.86 11.71 14.44
CA GLY A 122 10.20 12.26 14.22
C GLY A 122 10.40 13.06 12.93
N THR A 123 9.31 13.53 12.31
CA THR A 123 9.31 14.44 11.15
C THR A 123 8.96 15.87 11.52
#